data_AF-A0A705SL22-F1
#
_entry.id   AF-A0A705SL22-F1
#
_cell.length_a   1.000
_cell.length_b   1.000
_cell.length_c   1.000
_cell.angle_alpha   90.00
_cell.angle_beta   90.00
_cell.angle_gamma   90.00
#
_symmetry.space_group_name_H-M   'P 1'
#
loop_
_entity.id
_entity.type
_entity.pdbx_description
1 polymer ?
#
loop_
_entity_poly.entity_id
_entity_poly.type
_entity_poly.pdbx_seq_one_letter_code
_entity_poly.pdbx_strand_id
1 'polypeptide(L)'
;RMYSGATVRHVLEQMRQGWPSYGFPALPHHWPDNFYFSDDRRPVASPLPSAHRVDVTAYAAPEQLMPVVFSTERNSRTLNLLLCKGPEEVLVGFVRQEDGLRPVLALPSPDYSHLIVSTITENGVCLAGYGEAINHDADTPYPPEPHLMQFRLKGHHDRLLAAVHKPEEMPDYLFRQLGFNQTWHEWKRDEQHRQQQR
;
A
#
# COMPACT_ATOMS: atom_id res chain seq x y z
N ARG A 1 -14.58 10.06 1.47
CA ARG A 1 -13.29 10.66 1.02
C ARG A 1 -13.16 10.60 -0.50
N MET A 2 -12.46 11.58 -1.09
CA MET A 2 -12.28 11.72 -2.54
C MET A 2 -10.80 11.90 -2.87
N TYR A 3 -10.29 11.15 -3.84
CA TYR A 3 -8.91 11.25 -4.34
C TYR A 3 -8.91 11.58 -5.83
N SER A 4 -8.04 12.53 -6.23
CA SER A 4 -7.89 12.93 -7.62
C SER A 4 -7.38 11.78 -8.49
N GLY A 5 -8.14 11.47 -9.55
CA GLY A 5 -7.73 10.55 -10.58
C GLY A 5 -6.43 10.99 -11.27
N ALA A 6 -6.29 12.29 -11.55
CA ALA A 6 -5.10 12.84 -12.19
C ALA A 6 -3.83 12.64 -11.35
N THR A 7 -3.92 12.90 -10.04
CA THR A 7 -2.78 12.72 -9.11
C THR A 7 -2.36 11.25 -9.03
N VAL A 8 -3.33 10.33 -8.88
CA VAL A 8 -3.05 8.89 -8.84
C VAL A 8 -2.46 8.41 -10.16
N ARG A 9 -3.00 8.87 -11.30
CA ARG A 9 -2.48 8.54 -12.63
C ARG A 9 -1.02 8.98 -12.76
N HIS A 10 -0.70 10.18 -12.31
CA HIS A 10 0.66 10.71 -12.36
C HIS A 10 1.65 9.80 -11.61
N VAL A 11 1.32 9.38 -10.38
CA VAL A 11 2.16 8.45 -9.61
C VAL A 11 2.36 7.13 -10.36
N LEU A 12 1.28 6.53 -10.89
CA LEU A 12 1.39 5.28 -11.63
C LEU A 12 2.25 5.42 -12.90
N GLU A 13 2.12 6.52 -13.64
CA GLU A 13 2.97 6.79 -14.81
C GLU A 13 4.44 7.01 -14.42
N GLN A 14 4.72 7.71 -13.32
CA GLN A 14 6.07 7.80 -12.77
C GLN A 14 6.64 6.40 -12.47
N MET A 15 5.86 5.51 -11.84
CA MET A 15 6.32 4.14 -11.53
C MET A 15 6.69 3.37 -12.80
N ARG A 16 5.87 3.53 -13.86
CA ARG A 16 6.13 2.91 -15.16
C ARG A 16 7.40 3.38 -15.82
N GLN A 17 7.68 4.68 -15.71
CA GLN A 17 8.87 5.31 -16.28
C GLN A 17 10.12 5.03 -15.44
N GLY A 18 9.99 5.01 -14.11
CA GLY A 18 11.08 4.82 -13.16
C GLY A 18 11.54 3.36 -13.04
N TRP A 19 10.63 2.39 -13.23
CA TRP A 19 10.96 0.96 -13.15
C TRP A 19 10.40 0.15 -14.34
N PRO A 20 10.88 0.40 -15.57
CA PRO A 20 10.37 -0.26 -16.77
C PRO A 20 10.61 -1.78 -16.78
N SER A 21 11.61 -2.26 -16.04
CA SER A 21 11.94 -3.69 -15.92
C SER A 21 10.83 -4.54 -15.30
N TYR A 22 9.87 -3.94 -14.58
CA TYR A 22 8.74 -4.67 -13.99
C TYR A 22 7.58 -4.92 -14.97
N GLY A 23 7.63 -4.36 -16.18
CA GLY A 23 6.63 -4.65 -17.22
C GLY A 23 5.21 -4.22 -16.85
N PHE A 24 5.06 -3.08 -16.19
CA PHE A 24 3.74 -2.54 -15.82
C PHE A 24 2.84 -2.35 -17.05
N PRO A 25 1.54 -2.68 -16.96
CA PRO A 25 0.61 -2.61 -18.09
C PRO A 25 0.27 -1.17 -18.45
N ALA A 26 -0.31 -0.98 -19.65
CA ALA A 26 -1.06 0.22 -20.00
C ALA A 26 -2.10 0.57 -18.91
N LEU A 27 -2.20 1.85 -18.53
CA LEU A 27 -3.30 2.29 -17.67
C LEU A 27 -4.61 2.25 -18.49
N PRO A 28 -5.77 2.02 -17.84
CA PRO A 28 -7.06 2.01 -18.52
C PRO A 28 -7.26 3.24 -19.43
N HIS A 29 -7.89 3.02 -20.58
CA HIS A 29 -8.18 4.06 -21.57
C HIS A 29 -9.14 5.10 -20.99
N HIS A 30 -10.24 4.61 -20.40
CA HIS A 30 -11.11 5.44 -19.58
C HIS A 30 -10.55 5.51 -18.16
N TRP A 31 -10.22 6.72 -17.71
CA TRP A 31 -9.66 6.96 -16.39
C TRP A 31 -10.61 7.83 -15.58
N PRO A 32 -11.09 7.37 -14.41
CA PRO A 32 -11.99 8.17 -13.58
C PRO A 32 -11.34 9.47 -13.11
N ASP A 33 -12.08 10.57 -13.15
CA ASP A 33 -11.61 11.86 -12.63
C ASP A 33 -11.34 11.81 -11.13
N ASN A 34 -12.09 10.99 -10.40
CA ASN A 34 -12.01 10.86 -8.95
C ASN A 34 -12.26 9.43 -8.50
N PHE A 35 -11.63 9.06 -7.37
CA PHE A 35 -11.88 7.83 -6.65
C PHE A 35 -12.54 8.12 -5.31
N TYR A 36 -13.62 7.40 -5.03
CA TYR A 36 -14.46 7.63 -3.85
C TYR A 36 -14.36 6.47 -2.87
N PHE A 37 -14.26 6.84 -1.59
CA PHE A 37 -14.23 5.89 -0.48
C PHE A 37 -15.18 6.34 0.62
N SER A 38 -15.82 5.39 1.30
CA SER A 38 -16.59 5.64 2.52
C SER A 38 -15.68 6.10 3.67
N ASP A 39 -16.27 6.46 4.80
CA ASP A 39 -15.51 6.81 6.01
C ASP A 39 -14.74 5.60 6.57
N ASP A 40 -15.27 4.40 6.38
CA ASP A 40 -14.59 3.11 6.63
C ASP A 40 -13.57 2.72 5.55
N ARG A 41 -13.26 3.64 4.63
CA ARG A 41 -12.23 3.51 3.58
C ARG A 41 -12.52 2.43 2.53
N ARG A 42 -13.77 1.96 2.45
CA ARG A 42 -14.20 1.02 1.42
C ARG A 42 -14.51 1.75 0.11
N PRO A 43 -14.18 1.16 -1.05
CA PRO A 43 -14.48 1.77 -2.34
C PRO A 43 -15.99 1.92 -2.55
N VAL A 44 -16.41 3.06 -3.09
CA VAL A 44 -17.81 3.34 -3.46
C VAL A 44 -17.88 3.88 -4.89
N ALA A 45 -18.95 3.55 -5.62
CA ALA A 45 -19.09 3.92 -7.03
C ALA A 45 -19.32 5.43 -7.25
N SER A 46 -19.80 6.14 -6.24
CA SER A 46 -20.15 7.56 -6.33
C SER A 46 -20.07 8.20 -4.94
N PRO A 47 -19.89 9.53 -4.85
CA PRO A 47 -19.84 10.22 -3.57
C PRO A 47 -21.16 10.04 -2.82
N LEU A 48 -21.08 9.59 -1.56
CA LEU A 48 -22.25 9.51 -0.69
C LEU A 48 -22.69 10.93 -0.29
N PRO A 49 -24.00 11.26 -0.32
CA PRO A 49 -24.51 12.60 -0.01
C PRO A 49 -24.11 13.13 1.39
N SER A 50 -23.89 12.22 2.35
CA SER A 50 -23.51 12.52 3.73
C SER A 50 -22.01 12.44 4.01
N ALA A 51 -21.19 12.00 3.05
CA ALA A 51 -19.76 11.82 3.29
C ALA A 51 -19.05 13.17 3.36
N HIS A 52 -18.23 13.35 4.39
CA HIS A 52 -17.32 14.48 4.46
C HIS A 52 -16.39 14.44 3.25
N ARG A 53 -16.53 15.42 2.36
CA ARG A 53 -15.66 15.61 1.21
C ARG A 53 -14.34 16.19 1.70
N VAL A 54 -13.43 15.31 2.12
CA VAL A 54 -12.01 15.66 2.17
C VAL A 54 -11.55 15.73 0.72
N ASP A 55 -11.38 16.96 0.24
CA ASP A 55 -10.83 17.21 -1.08
C ASP A 55 -9.31 17.07 -1.02
N VAL A 56 -8.83 15.85 -1.27
CA VAL A 56 -7.40 15.53 -1.25
C VAL A 56 -6.70 16.04 -2.54
N THR A 57 -7.42 16.76 -3.43
CA THR A 57 -6.86 17.35 -4.66
C THR A 57 -5.81 18.43 -4.42
N ALA A 58 -5.72 18.97 -3.20
CA ALA A 58 -4.71 19.97 -2.83
C ALA A 58 -3.28 19.40 -2.74
N TYR A 59 -3.10 18.08 -2.74
CA TYR A 59 -1.79 17.44 -2.63
C TYR A 59 -1.30 17.01 -4.00
N ALA A 60 -0.20 17.64 -4.42
CA ALA A 60 0.53 17.24 -5.61
C ALA A 60 1.02 15.79 -5.48
N ALA A 61 1.17 15.11 -6.61
CA ALA A 61 1.90 13.86 -6.62
C ALA A 61 3.34 14.10 -6.12
N PRO A 62 3.93 13.15 -5.37
CA PRO A 62 5.30 13.31 -4.90
C PRO A 62 6.25 13.53 -6.08
N GLU A 63 7.19 14.47 -5.95
CA GLU A 63 8.19 14.76 -7.00
C GLU A 63 9.05 13.54 -7.30
N GLN A 64 9.35 12.75 -6.27
CA GLN A 64 10.08 11.50 -6.37
C GLN A 64 9.26 10.35 -5.79
N LEU A 65 9.24 9.22 -6.50
CA LEU A 65 8.61 8.01 -6.00
C LEU A 65 9.30 7.53 -4.73
N MET A 66 8.49 7.21 -3.74
CA MET A 66 8.92 6.56 -2.52
C MET A 66 8.27 5.17 -2.45
N PRO A 67 9.00 4.09 -2.76
CA PRO A 67 8.54 2.74 -2.51
C PRO A 67 8.29 2.54 -1.02
N VAL A 68 7.20 1.87 -0.68
CA VAL A 68 6.81 1.60 0.71
C VAL A 68 6.78 0.10 0.96
N VAL A 69 6.08 -0.65 0.11
CA VAL A 69 5.94 -2.11 0.25
C VAL A 69 6.15 -2.77 -1.10
N PHE A 70 6.90 -3.87 -1.16
CA PHE A 70 7.13 -4.61 -2.38
C PHE A 70 7.17 -6.11 -2.15
N SER A 71 6.78 -6.87 -3.17
CA SER A 71 6.87 -8.33 -3.19
C SER A 71 7.28 -8.79 -4.58
N THR A 72 8.27 -9.66 -4.63
CA THR A 72 8.72 -10.35 -5.83
C THR A 72 8.75 -11.85 -5.59
N GLU A 73 8.48 -12.63 -6.63
CA GLU A 73 8.68 -14.07 -6.60
C GLU A 73 10.19 -14.38 -6.53
N ARG A 74 10.59 -15.20 -5.55
CA ARG A 74 12.02 -15.47 -5.22
C ARG A 74 12.85 -15.91 -6.43
N ASN A 75 12.27 -16.73 -7.31
CA ASN A 75 13.02 -17.38 -8.39
C ASN A 75 13.01 -16.58 -9.69
N SER A 76 11.89 -15.95 -10.03
CA SER A 76 11.70 -15.28 -11.33
C SER A 76 11.93 -13.77 -11.26
N ARG A 77 12.07 -13.20 -10.05
CA ARG A 77 12.01 -11.74 -9.79
C ARG A 77 10.73 -11.09 -10.33
N THR A 78 9.71 -11.89 -10.61
CA THR A 78 8.43 -11.39 -11.08
C THR A 78 7.78 -10.57 -9.98
N LEU A 79 7.40 -9.34 -10.30
CA LEU A 79 6.74 -8.45 -9.34
C LEU A 79 5.32 -8.97 -9.03
N ASN A 80 5.03 -9.13 -7.74
CA ASN A 80 3.71 -9.50 -7.24
C ASN A 80 2.97 -8.29 -6.65
N LEU A 81 3.69 -7.37 -6.01
CA LEU A 81 3.13 -6.16 -5.43
C LEU A 81 4.20 -5.08 -5.37
N LEU A 82 3.84 -3.85 -5.71
CA LEU A 82 4.62 -2.66 -5.40
C LEU A 82 3.64 -1.54 -5.02
N LEU A 83 3.81 -0.99 -3.82
CA LEU A 83 3.07 0.16 -3.33
C LEU A 83 4.06 1.30 -3.04
N CYS A 84 3.76 2.47 -3.58
CA CYS A 84 4.47 3.70 -3.34
C CYS A 84 3.61 4.68 -2.55
N LYS A 85 4.26 5.64 -1.89
CA LYS A 85 3.58 6.75 -1.23
C LYS A 85 2.79 7.55 -2.27
N GLY A 86 1.49 7.72 -2.03
CA GLY A 86 0.62 8.62 -2.79
C GLY A 86 0.29 9.90 -2.01
N PRO A 87 -0.74 10.66 -2.42
CA PRO A 87 -1.22 11.81 -1.67
C PRO A 87 -1.79 11.45 -0.28
N GLU A 88 -1.54 12.28 0.73
CA GLU A 88 -2.02 12.09 2.11
C GLU A 88 -1.63 10.78 2.76
N GLU A 89 -2.54 9.81 2.90
CA GLU A 89 -2.29 8.49 3.49
C GLU A 89 -2.52 7.36 2.48
N VAL A 90 -2.86 7.68 1.23
CA VAL A 90 -3.06 6.65 0.21
C VAL A 90 -1.70 6.13 -0.26
N LEU A 91 -1.64 4.83 -0.45
CA LEU A 91 -0.58 4.18 -1.21
C LEU A 91 -1.10 3.87 -2.61
N VAL A 92 -0.24 4.05 -3.61
CA VAL A 92 -0.56 3.86 -5.02
C VAL A 92 0.41 2.86 -5.60
N GLY A 93 -0.06 1.94 -6.43
CA GLY A 93 0.87 1.07 -7.13
C GLY A 93 0.21 -0.03 -7.93
N PHE A 94 0.86 -1.19 -7.99
CA PHE A 94 0.42 -2.33 -8.77
C PHE A 94 0.42 -3.60 -7.94
N VAL A 95 -0.59 -4.44 -8.17
CA VAL A 95 -0.68 -5.78 -7.61
C VAL A 95 -0.91 -6.79 -8.72
N ARG A 96 -0.27 -7.95 -8.64
CA ARG A 96 -0.52 -9.05 -9.57
C ARG A 96 -1.81 -9.73 -9.15
N GLN A 97 -2.72 -9.88 -10.09
CA GLN A 97 -3.91 -10.73 -10.01
C GLN A 97 -3.78 -11.84 -11.07
N GLU A 98 -4.76 -12.75 -11.15
CA GLU A 98 -4.72 -13.92 -12.05
C GLU A 98 -4.41 -13.56 -13.52
N ASP A 99 -4.86 -12.38 -13.97
CA ASP A 99 -4.73 -11.89 -15.33
C ASP A 99 -3.56 -10.90 -15.56
N GLY A 100 -2.74 -10.66 -14.54
CA GLY A 100 -1.55 -9.82 -14.62
C GLY A 100 -1.49 -8.72 -13.57
N LEU A 101 -0.55 -7.78 -13.75
CA LEU A 101 -0.46 -6.61 -12.86
C LEU A 101 -1.66 -5.68 -13.09
N ARG A 102 -2.23 -5.18 -12.01
CA ARG A 102 -3.37 -4.27 -12.00
C ARG A 102 -3.04 -3.04 -11.14
N PRO A 103 -3.39 -1.81 -11.60
CA PRO A 103 -3.19 -0.61 -10.80
C PRO A 103 -4.12 -0.63 -9.58
N VAL A 104 -3.62 -0.20 -8.43
CA VAL A 104 -4.33 -0.22 -7.14
C VAL A 104 -4.17 1.06 -6.34
N LEU A 105 -5.15 1.31 -5.49
CA LEU A 105 -5.04 2.17 -4.31
C LEU A 105 -5.09 1.31 -3.05
N ALA A 106 -4.25 1.61 -2.07
CA ALA A 106 -4.35 1.02 -0.74
C ALA A 106 -4.49 2.12 0.30
N LEU A 107 -5.50 2.00 1.17
CA LEU A 107 -5.73 2.93 2.26
C LEU A 107 -5.57 2.21 3.61
N PRO A 108 -4.99 2.86 4.63
CA PRO A 108 -5.13 2.38 6.00
C PRO A 108 -6.60 2.36 6.40
N SER A 109 -7.00 1.34 7.14
CA SER A 109 -8.28 1.31 7.85
C SER A 109 -8.34 2.45 8.88
N PRO A 110 -9.55 2.88 9.32
CA PRO A 110 -9.68 4.00 10.26
C PRO A 110 -8.92 3.84 11.59
N ASP A 111 -8.76 2.59 12.03
CA ASP A 111 -8.03 2.18 13.24
C ASP A 111 -6.55 1.83 12.96
N TYR A 112 -6.08 1.99 11.71
CA TYR A 112 -4.73 1.63 11.26
C TYR A 112 -4.35 0.15 11.48
N SER A 113 -5.31 -0.77 11.63
CA SER A 113 -5.01 -2.19 11.83
C SER A 113 -4.62 -2.93 10.55
N HIS A 114 -5.08 -2.45 9.39
CA HIS A 114 -4.81 -3.08 8.10
C HIS A 114 -4.92 -2.08 6.94
N LEU A 115 -4.39 -2.47 5.78
CA LEU A 115 -4.59 -1.80 4.51
C LEU A 115 -5.79 -2.40 3.77
N ILE A 116 -6.65 -1.56 3.21
CA ILE A 116 -7.69 -1.94 2.27
C ILE A 116 -7.17 -1.70 0.85
N VAL A 117 -6.96 -2.76 0.09
CA VAL A 117 -6.45 -2.70 -1.29
C VAL A 117 -7.63 -2.71 -2.27
N SER A 118 -7.67 -1.74 -3.17
CA SER A 118 -8.70 -1.61 -4.20
C SER A 118 -8.08 -1.50 -5.58
N THR A 119 -8.50 -2.34 -6.52
CA THR A 119 -8.10 -2.29 -7.93
C THR A 119 -8.79 -1.14 -8.63
N ILE A 120 -8.05 -0.43 -9.48
CA ILE A 120 -8.56 0.63 -10.35
C ILE A 120 -9.01 0.02 -11.67
N THR A 121 -10.25 0.31 -12.04
CA THR A 121 -10.90 -0.12 -13.29
C THR A 121 -11.43 1.10 -14.05
N GLU A 122 -11.90 0.89 -15.28
CA GLU A 122 -12.55 1.93 -16.07
C GLU A 122 -13.80 2.51 -15.39
N ASN A 123 -14.46 1.74 -14.53
CA ASN A 123 -15.68 2.12 -13.81
C ASN A 123 -15.42 2.64 -12.39
N GLY A 124 -14.16 2.89 -12.01
CA GLY A 124 -13.78 3.27 -10.66
C GLY A 124 -13.01 2.18 -9.91
N VAL A 125 -13.05 2.26 -8.58
CA VAL A 125 -12.31 1.34 -7.69
C VAL A 125 -13.18 0.18 -7.20
N CYS A 126 -12.58 -1.00 -7.09
CA CYS A 126 -13.23 -2.20 -6.57
C CYS A 126 -12.35 -2.86 -5.51
N LEU A 127 -12.96 -3.39 -4.44
CA LEU A 127 -12.22 -4.05 -3.37
C LEU A 127 -11.46 -5.26 -3.94
N ALA A 128 -10.16 -5.28 -3.69
CA ALA A 128 -9.24 -6.31 -4.18
C ALA A 128 -8.65 -7.16 -3.05
N GLY A 129 -8.65 -6.68 -1.81
CA GLY A 129 -8.15 -7.44 -0.68
C GLY A 129 -7.68 -6.57 0.47
N TYR A 130 -6.88 -7.18 1.34
CA TYR A 130 -6.38 -6.54 2.55
C TYR A 130 -4.89 -6.85 2.77
N GLY A 131 -4.18 -5.93 3.40
CA GLY A 131 -2.79 -6.10 3.84
C GLY A 131 -2.65 -5.89 5.34
N GLU A 132 -1.88 -6.71 6.02
CA GLU A 132 -1.68 -6.65 7.48
C GLU A 132 -0.18 -6.66 7.78
N ALA A 133 0.26 -5.78 8.68
CA ALA A 133 1.60 -5.85 9.24
C ALA A 133 1.78 -7.10 10.10
N ILE A 134 2.93 -7.76 9.99
CA ILE A 134 3.28 -8.88 10.86
C ILE A 134 3.87 -8.32 12.15
N ASN A 135 3.05 -8.26 13.20
CA ASN A 135 3.40 -7.67 14.49
C ASN A 135 3.77 -8.69 15.58
N HIS A 136 3.59 -9.98 15.30
CA HIS A 136 3.81 -11.06 16.25
C HIS A 136 4.42 -12.27 15.54
N ASP A 137 5.34 -12.93 16.23
CA ASP A 137 5.84 -14.25 15.87
C ASP A 137 5.24 -15.27 16.86
N ALA A 138 4.78 -16.42 16.38
CA ALA A 138 4.20 -17.46 17.23
C ALA A 138 5.27 -18.12 18.13
N ASP A 139 6.52 -18.10 17.68
CA ASP A 139 7.62 -18.81 18.33
C ASP A 139 8.37 -17.95 19.35
N THR A 140 8.09 -16.64 19.40
CA THR A 140 8.80 -15.71 20.30
C THR A 140 7.85 -14.73 20.99
N PRO A 141 8.08 -14.42 22.29
CA PRO A 141 7.29 -13.41 23.00
C PRO A 141 7.67 -11.98 22.60
N TYR A 142 8.70 -11.80 21.76
CA TYR A 142 9.19 -10.50 21.35
C TYR A 142 8.57 -10.09 20.00
N PRO A 143 8.32 -8.78 19.79
CA PRO A 143 7.86 -8.31 18.50
C PRO A 143 8.92 -8.58 17.42
N PRO A 144 8.52 -9.08 16.24
CA PRO A 144 9.42 -9.27 15.11
C PRO A 144 9.89 -7.92 14.56
N GLU A 145 10.91 -7.96 13.71
CA GLU A 145 11.35 -6.79 12.95
C GLU A 145 10.19 -6.22 12.10
N PRO A 146 9.91 -4.91 12.14
CA PRO A 146 8.74 -4.32 11.50
C PRO A 146 8.95 -4.15 9.98
N HIS A 147 9.25 -5.24 9.27
CA HIS A 147 9.66 -5.19 7.85
C HIS A 147 8.82 -6.04 6.92
N LEU A 148 7.84 -6.79 7.44
CA LEU A 148 7.06 -7.75 6.67
C LEU A 148 5.57 -7.52 6.86
N MET A 149 4.85 -7.66 5.76
CA MET A 149 3.40 -7.62 5.68
C MET A 149 2.90 -8.86 4.96
N GLN A 150 1.67 -9.25 5.28
CA GLN A 150 0.93 -10.29 4.56
C GLN A 150 -0.27 -9.67 3.85
N PHE A 151 -0.53 -10.10 2.63
CA PHE A 151 -1.66 -9.65 1.84
C PHE A 151 -2.58 -10.82 1.48
N ARG A 152 -3.88 -10.61 1.67
CA ARG A 152 -4.95 -11.50 1.21
C ARG A 152 -5.65 -10.81 0.06
N LEU A 153 -5.31 -11.22 -1.16
CA LEU A 153 -5.75 -10.59 -2.39
C LEU A 153 -6.72 -11.51 -3.14
N LYS A 154 -7.73 -10.92 -3.76
CA LYS A 154 -8.68 -11.64 -4.61
C LYS A 154 -7.92 -12.30 -5.77
N GLY A 155 -8.19 -13.58 -5.99
CA GLY A 155 -7.51 -14.40 -6.99
C GLY A 155 -6.18 -15.02 -6.53
N HIS A 156 -5.77 -14.79 -5.29
CA HIS A 156 -4.67 -15.54 -4.66
C HIS A 156 -5.23 -16.55 -3.67
N HIS A 157 -4.82 -17.82 -3.80
CA HIS A 157 -5.19 -18.86 -2.84
C HIS A 157 -4.40 -18.74 -1.53
N ASP A 158 -3.14 -18.31 -1.61
CA ASP A 158 -2.25 -18.15 -0.46
C ASP A 158 -2.04 -16.67 -0.08
N ARG A 159 -1.51 -16.45 1.12
CA ARG A 159 -1.10 -15.12 1.58
C ARG A 159 0.16 -14.69 0.83
N LEU A 160 0.12 -13.50 0.24
CA LEU A 160 1.29 -12.88 -0.37
C LEU A 160 2.12 -12.16 0.70
N LEU A 161 3.36 -12.60 0.91
CA LEU A 161 4.31 -11.86 1.75
C LEU A 161 4.94 -10.71 0.98
N ALA A 162 5.03 -9.56 1.61
CA ALA A 162 5.66 -8.37 1.06
C ALA A 162 6.55 -7.70 2.10
N ALA A 163 7.68 -7.16 1.65
CA ALA A 163 8.64 -6.47 2.48
C ALA A 163 8.41 -4.96 2.45
N VAL A 164 8.65 -4.31 3.57
CA VAL A 164 8.79 -2.85 3.68
C VAL A 164 10.10 -2.46 2.97
N HIS A 165 10.05 -1.50 2.06
CA HIS A 165 11.24 -1.06 1.33
C HIS A 165 12.13 -0.22 2.25
N LYS A 166 13.37 -0.67 2.49
CA LYS A 166 14.37 0.03 3.32
C LYS A 166 13.76 0.61 4.60
N PRO A 167 13.31 -0.26 5.52
CA PRO A 167 12.60 0.18 6.72
C PRO A 167 13.40 1.20 7.56
N GLU A 168 14.72 1.16 7.50
CA GLU A 168 15.63 2.10 8.16
C GLU A 168 15.58 3.54 7.62
N GLU A 169 15.19 3.73 6.36
CA GLU A 169 15.04 5.06 5.74
C GLU A 169 13.59 5.58 5.82
N MET A 170 12.65 4.76 6.32
CA MET A 170 11.24 5.06 6.27
C MET A 170 10.78 5.93 7.46
N PRO A 171 10.01 7.00 7.23
CA PRO A 171 9.37 7.80 8.28
C PRO A 171 8.47 6.98 9.19
N ASP A 172 8.56 7.26 10.50
CA ASP A 172 7.82 6.58 11.56
C ASP A 172 6.29 6.57 11.34
N TYR A 173 5.72 7.66 10.78
CA TYR A 173 4.29 7.72 10.53
C TYR A 173 3.82 6.69 9.50
N LEU A 174 4.67 6.29 8.55
CA LEU A 174 4.32 5.26 7.56
C LEU A 174 4.22 3.89 8.20
N PHE A 175 5.08 3.55 9.17
CA PHE A 175 4.93 2.30 9.92
C PHE A 175 3.56 2.21 10.60
N ARG A 176 3.13 3.31 11.22
CA ARG A 176 1.80 3.40 11.83
C ARG A 176 0.69 3.29 10.79
N GLN A 177 0.83 3.92 9.62
CA GLN A 177 -0.12 3.77 8.51
C GLN A 177 -0.22 2.35 7.97
N LEU A 178 0.89 1.62 7.93
CA LEU A 178 0.94 0.21 7.51
C LEU A 178 0.38 -0.75 8.57
N GLY A 179 0.13 -0.26 9.79
CA GLY A 179 -0.39 -1.03 10.92
C GLY A 179 0.66 -1.74 11.76
N PHE A 180 1.92 -1.32 11.70
CA PHE A 180 2.94 -1.82 12.62
C PHE A 180 2.75 -1.25 14.03
N ASN A 181 2.87 -2.14 15.03
CA ASN A 181 2.81 -1.78 16.45
C ASN A 181 4.05 -1.00 16.93
N GLN A 182 5.15 -1.13 16.20
CA GLN A 182 6.41 -0.43 16.46
C GLN A 182 7.00 0.11 15.15
N THR A 183 7.70 1.23 15.23
CA THR A 183 8.52 1.72 14.10
C THR A 183 9.86 1.00 14.07
N TRP A 184 10.59 1.13 12.96
CA TRP A 184 11.95 0.60 12.85
C TRP A 184 12.87 1.09 13.98
N HIS A 185 12.81 2.39 14.29
CA HIS A 185 13.65 3.01 15.30
C HIS A 185 13.30 2.54 16.73
N GLU A 186 12.00 2.39 17.03
CA GLU A 186 11.53 1.85 18.31
C GLU A 186 12.00 0.41 18.49
N TRP A 187 11.77 -0.45 17.49
CA TRP A 187 12.20 -1.85 17.53
C TRP A 187 13.71 -1.98 17.70
N LYS A 188 14.50 -1.20 16.94
CA LYS A 188 15.97 -1.24 17.01
C LYS A 188 16.50 -0.84 18.38
N ARG A 189 15.91 0.18 19.01
CA ARG A 189 16.25 0.59 20.37
C ARG A 189 15.94 -0.53 21.38
N ASP A 190 14.76 -1.12 21.29
CA ASP A 190 14.34 -2.20 22.19
C ASP A 190 15.23 -3.44 22.03
N GLU A 191 15.62 -3.77 20.79
CA GLU A 191 16.54 -4.88 20.50
C GLU A 191 17.94 -4.64 21.07
N GLN A 192 18.47 -3.42 20.94
CA GLN A 192 19.75 -3.07 21.55
C GLN A 192 19.72 -3.21 23.08
N HIS A 193 18.63 -2.77 23.73
CA HIS A 193 18.46 -2.95 25.17
C HIS A 193 18.39 -4.43 25.57
N ARG A 194 17.71 -5.27 24.78
CA ARG A 194 17.64 -6.72 25.01
C ARG A 194 19.02 -7.39 24.91
N GLN A 195 19.81 -7.02 23.91
CA GLN A 195 21.14 -7.59 23.71
C GLN A 195 22.12 -7.22 24.84
N GLN A 196 21.94 -6.07 25.49
CA GLN A 196 22.76 -5.65 26.63
C GLN A 196 22.39 -6.35 27.96
N GLN A 197 21.20 -6.96 28.03
CA GLN A 197 20.70 -7.67 29.22
C GLN A 197 20.93 -9.19 29.16
N ARG A 198 21.49 -9.69 28.05
CA ARG A 198 21.87 -11.10 27.86
C ARG A 198 23.37 -11.29 28.11
#